data_AF-A0A858RD98-F1
#
_entry.id   AF-A0A858RD98-F1
#
_cell.length_a   1.000
_cell.length_b   1.000
_cell.length_c   1.000
_cell.angle_alpha   90.00
_cell.angle_beta   90.00
_cell.angle_gamma   90.00
#
_symmetry.space_group_name_H-M   'P 1'
#
loop_
_entity.id
_entity.type
_entity.pdbx_description
1 polymer ?
#
loop_
_entity_poly.entity_id
_entity_poly.type
_entity_poly.pdbx_seq_one_letter_code
_entity_poly.pdbx_strand_id
1 'polypeptide(L)'
;MKPLLIVLLIAVAPLLRAEEKRALLLVVGEPGNALYQDEFRRQAKAWQDLGAKAKMDANTVGLGDAPDDDDKPALTKALAALPKTGGDLWLVWIGHGTFDGRSAKFNLRGPDIEATEIAEQLKPFQRRLIILNLFSASGPFVEPLAGKDRVIVSASRGGERNYSRLGEKLADSLASADADLDLDGSLSLLEAVLHASAATKAFYDDAQRVVPEHAVIDDNGDGRATGTDKFKGLRAEGASPDGALAREIQFLGDTIDPLSAEAREERTKLEAEIEALRQRKKQLAEDDYYAELETLMRRMAKLYGK
;
A
#
# COMPACT_ATOMS: atom_id res chain seq x y z
N MET A 1 -66.99 13.03 15.58
CA MET A 1 -65.88 13.42 14.68
C MET A 1 -64.58 13.24 15.44
N LYS A 2 -63.81 12.18 15.16
CA LYS A 2 -62.50 11.90 15.78
C LYS A 2 -61.42 12.19 14.74
N PRO A 3 -60.36 12.97 15.05
CA PRO A 3 -59.27 13.19 14.13
C PRO A 3 -58.40 11.92 14.08
N LEU A 4 -58.13 11.44 12.87
CA LEU A 4 -57.26 10.30 12.61
C LEU A 4 -55.80 10.80 12.64
N LEU A 5 -55.05 10.34 13.64
CA LEU A 5 -53.62 10.59 13.78
C LEU A 5 -52.88 9.68 12.78
N ILE A 6 -52.32 10.24 11.71
CA ILE A 6 -51.45 9.51 10.79
C ILE A 6 -50.04 9.46 11.41
N VAL A 7 -49.64 8.29 11.87
CA VAL A 7 -48.26 8.00 12.28
C VAL A 7 -47.45 7.76 11.00
N LEU A 8 -46.57 8.70 10.67
CA LEU A 8 -45.60 8.56 9.59
C LEU A 8 -44.47 7.64 10.06
N LEU A 9 -44.50 6.37 9.62
CA LEU A 9 -43.35 5.46 9.77
C LEU A 9 -42.23 5.95 8.84
N ILE A 10 -41.20 6.59 9.40
CA ILE A 10 -39.93 6.80 8.71
C ILE A 10 -39.19 5.46 8.76
N ALA A 11 -39.28 4.69 7.68
CA ALA A 11 -38.43 3.53 7.47
C ALA A 11 -36.99 4.01 7.24
N VAL A 12 -36.17 4.00 8.29
CA VAL A 12 -34.71 4.07 8.14
C VAL A 12 -34.27 2.73 7.58
N ALA A 13 -34.24 2.62 6.25
CA ALA A 13 -33.57 1.50 5.61
C ALA A 13 -32.08 1.62 5.97
N PRO A 14 -31.43 0.56 6.51
CA PRO A 14 -29.99 0.56 6.58
C PRO A 14 -29.49 0.68 5.13
N LEU A 15 -28.70 1.72 4.84
CA LEU A 15 -27.89 1.73 3.63
C LEU A 15 -26.95 0.53 3.78
N LEU A 16 -27.33 -0.61 3.20
CA LEU A 16 -26.39 -1.65 2.82
C LEU A 16 -25.40 -0.97 1.87
N ARG A 17 -24.30 -0.49 2.44
CA ARG A 17 -23.19 0.06 1.68
C ARG A 17 -22.66 -1.11 0.85
N ALA A 18 -22.92 -1.09 -0.45
CA ALA A 18 -22.36 -2.09 -1.36
C ALA A 18 -20.85 -2.15 -1.10
N GLU A 19 -20.31 -3.34 -0.92
CA GLU A 19 -18.87 -3.58 -0.80
C GLU A 19 -18.19 -2.89 -1.99
N GLU A 20 -17.45 -1.81 -1.72
CA GLU A 20 -16.90 -0.99 -2.80
C GLU A 20 -15.81 -1.82 -3.51
N LYS A 21 -16.08 -2.24 -4.75
CA LYS A 21 -15.26 -3.21 -5.49
C LYS A 21 -13.78 -2.78 -5.55
N ARG A 22 -12.92 -3.62 -4.99
CA ARG A 22 -11.45 -3.46 -5.01
C ARG A 22 -10.91 -3.94 -6.36
N ALA A 23 -9.86 -3.31 -6.85
CA ALA A 23 -9.26 -3.63 -8.14
C ALA A 23 -7.73 -3.79 -8.02
N LEU A 24 -7.18 -4.64 -8.88
CA LEU A 24 -5.75 -4.90 -9.02
C LEU A 24 -5.35 -4.68 -10.48
N LEU A 25 -4.44 -3.76 -10.73
CA LEU A 25 -3.74 -3.65 -12.01
C LEU A 25 -2.29 -4.07 -11.80
N LEU A 26 -1.93 -5.19 -12.41
CA LEU A 26 -0.57 -5.69 -12.46
C LEU A 26 0.10 -5.21 -13.75
N VAL A 27 1.29 -4.62 -13.66
CA VAL A 27 2.08 -4.18 -14.80
C VAL A 27 3.43 -4.88 -14.75
N VAL A 28 3.72 -5.66 -15.80
CA VAL A 28 4.96 -6.41 -15.94
C VAL A 28 5.83 -5.75 -17.00
N GLY A 29 7.08 -5.47 -16.68
CA GLY A 29 8.04 -4.81 -17.57
C GLY A 29 8.72 -5.76 -18.55
N GLU A 30 9.52 -5.19 -19.44
CA GLU A 30 10.40 -5.95 -20.35
C GLU A 30 11.46 -6.71 -19.53
N PRO A 31 11.54 -8.05 -19.64
CA PRO A 31 12.49 -8.85 -18.85
C PRO A 31 13.94 -8.72 -19.33
N GLY A 32 14.18 -8.42 -20.60
CA GLY A 32 15.51 -8.31 -21.19
C GLY A 32 16.30 -9.62 -21.33
N ASN A 33 16.02 -10.66 -20.54
CA ASN A 33 16.52 -12.02 -20.73
C ASN A 33 15.56 -13.09 -20.18
N ALA A 34 15.81 -14.35 -20.53
CA ALA A 34 14.96 -15.48 -20.15
C ALA A 34 14.88 -15.73 -18.63
N LEU A 35 15.96 -15.46 -17.88
CA LEU A 35 15.97 -15.67 -16.42
C LEU A 35 14.99 -14.72 -15.73
N TYR A 36 14.99 -13.43 -16.11
CA TYR A 36 14.02 -12.47 -15.58
C TYR A 36 12.62 -12.70 -16.12
N GLN A 37 12.47 -13.21 -17.35
CA GLN A 37 11.17 -13.56 -17.91
C GLN A 37 10.45 -14.61 -17.06
N ASP A 38 11.13 -15.68 -16.69
CA ASP A 38 10.55 -16.74 -15.85
C ASP A 38 10.22 -16.22 -14.44
N GLU A 39 11.09 -15.38 -13.89
CA GLU A 39 10.91 -14.76 -12.58
C GLU A 39 9.72 -13.79 -12.55
N PHE A 40 9.60 -12.89 -13.53
CA PHE A 40 8.46 -11.98 -13.65
C PHE A 40 7.15 -12.73 -13.84
N ARG A 41 7.14 -13.82 -14.62
CA ARG A 41 5.97 -14.69 -14.78
C ARG A 41 5.56 -15.35 -13.45
N ARG A 42 6.53 -15.82 -12.65
CA ARG A 42 6.26 -16.39 -11.33
C ARG A 42 5.65 -15.37 -10.38
N GLN A 43 6.27 -14.19 -10.25
CA GLN A 43 5.75 -13.15 -9.37
C GLN A 43 4.37 -12.68 -9.82
N ALA A 44 4.18 -12.47 -11.12
CA ALA A 44 2.90 -12.09 -11.66
C ALA A 44 1.80 -13.10 -11.34
N LYS A 45 2.09 -14.40 -11.46
CA LYS A 45 1.16 -15.46 -11.09
C LYS A 45 0.81 -15.41 -9.60
N ALA A 46 1.78 -15.18 -8.72
CA ALA A 46 1.54 -15.05 -7.28
C ALA A 46 0.59 -13.88 -6.97
N TRP A 47 0.80 -12.72 -7.60
CA TRP A 47 -0.08 -11.55 -7.45
C TRP A 47 -1.49 -11.78 -8.03
N GLN A 48 -1.59 -12.49 -9.16
CA GLN A 48 -2.88 -12.88 -9.73
C GLN A 48 -3.65 -13.81 -8.79
N ASP A 49 -2.98 -14.80 -8.19
CA ASP A 49 -3.58 -15.73 -7.23
C ASP A 49 -4.04 -15.01 -5.95
N LEU A 50 -3.22 -14.09 -5.44
CA LEU A 50 -3.57 -13.22 -4.32
C LEU A 50 -4.80 -12.36 -4.66
N GLY A 51 -4.81 -11.70 -5.83
CA GLY A 51 -5.94 -10.89 -6.28
C GLY A 51 -7.23 -11.70 -6.42
N ALA A 52 -7.14 -12.93 -6.95
CA ALA A 52 -8.26 -13.85 -7.04
C ALA A 52 -8.77 -14.27 -5.65
N LYS A 53 -7.87 -14.61 -4.72
CA LYS A 53 -8.22 -14.93 -3.32
C LYS A 53 -8.89 -13.75 -2.62
N ALA A 54 -8.46 -12.52 -2.91
CA ALA A 54 -9.05 -11.28 -2.42
C ALA A 54 -10.30 -10.84 -3.19
N LYS A 55 -10.78 -11.63 -4.17
CA LYS A 55 -11.95 -11.34 -5.02
C LYS A 55 -11.88 -9.96 -5.72
N MET A 56 -10.68 -9.51 -6.05
CA MET A 56 -10.44 -8.23 -6.73
C MET A 56 -10.75 -8.32 -8.23
N ASP A 57 -11.16 -7.20 -8.83
CA ASP A 57 -11.15 -7.05 -10.28
C ASP A 57 -9.71 -6.91 -10.77
N ALA A 58 -9.13 -7.99 -11.29
CA ALA A 58 -7.73 -8.06 -11.65
C ALA A 58 -7.53 -7.92 -13.18
N ASN A 59 -6.66 -6.99 -13.58
CA ASN A 59 -6.17 -6.85 -14.95
C ASN A 59 -4.64 -6.92 -14.96
N THR A 60 -4.05 -7.39 -16.06
CA THR A 60 -2.60 -7.47 -16.22
C THR A 60 -2.16 -6.92 -17.56
N VAL A 61 -1.12 -6.09 -17.55
CA VAL A 61 -0.42 -5.58 -18.73
C VAL A 61 1.02 -6.11 -18.69
N GLY A 62 1.59 -6.44 -19.86
CA GLY A 62 2.99 -6.90 -19.92
C GLY A 62 3.21 -8.41 -19.87
N LEU A 63 2.15 -9.23 -19.78
CA LEU A 63 2.23 -10.69 -19.86
C LEU A 63 1.72 -11.22 -21.21
N GLY A 64 2.35 -12.28 -21.73
CA GLY A 64 2.04 -12.93 -23.00
C GLY A 64 3.24 -13.01 -23.94
N ASP A 65 3.14 -13.83 -24.99
CA ASP A 65 4.19 -13.98 -26.01
C ASP A 65 3.99 -12.94 -27.11
N ALA A 66 4.75 -11.84 -27.03
CA ALA A 66 4.67 -10.61 -27.83
C ALA A 66 3.29 -9.90 -27.76
N PRO A 67 3.24 -8.61 -27.41
CA PRO A 67 1.96 -7.94 -27.35
C PRO A 67 1.45 -7.58 -28.76
N ASP A 68 0.13 -7.57 -28.96
CA ASP A 68 -0.48 -7.10 -30.21
C ASP A 68 -0.27 -5.58 -30.42
N ASP A 69 -0.01 -4.82 -29.34
CA ASP A 69 0.32 -3.39 -29.26
C ASP A 69 1.49 -3.16 -28.27
N ASP A 70 2.21 -2.04 -28.33
CA ASP A 70 3.17 -1.68 -27.26
C ASP A 70 2.50 -1.63 -25.86
N ASP A 71 3.23 -1.96 -24.80
CA ASP A 71 2.64 -2.05 -23.44
C ASP A 71 2.19 -0.67 -22.91
N LYS A 72 2.80 0.43 -23.35
CA LYS A 72 2.46 1.79 -22.88
C LYS A 72 1.04 2.24 -23.29
N PRO A 73 0.60 2.09 -24.56
CA PRO A 73 -0.80 2.23 -24.94
C PRO A 73 -1.76 1.31 -24.17
N ALA A 74 -1.40 0.04 -23.99
CA ALA A 74 -2.22 -0.93 -23.27
C ALA A 74 -2.43 -0.53 -21.80
N LEU A 75 -1.35 -0.08 -21.13
CA LEU A 75 -1.38 0.48 -19.78
C LEU A 75 -2.28 1.71 -19.70
N THR A 76 -2.14 2.64 -20.64
CA THR A 76 -2.97 3.87 -20.68
C THR A 76 -4.45 3.52 -20.80
N LYS A 77 -4.79 2.56 -21.69
CA LYS A 77 -6.15 2.06 -21.86
C LYS A 77 -6.67 1.36 -20.61
N ALA A 78 -5.86 0.53 -19.96
CA ALA A 78 -6.21 -0.16 -18.73
C ALA A 78 -6.51 0.84 -17.59
N LEU A 79 -5.63 1.83 -17.38
CA LEU A 79 -5.83 2.89 -16.40
C LEU A 79 -7.08 3.73 -16.70
N ALA A 80 -7.34 4.04 -17.97
CA ALA A 80 -8.52 4.78 -18.38
C ALA A 80 -9.82 4.02 -18.06
N ALA A 81 -9.85 2.71 -18.30
CA ALA A 81 -11.01 1.84 -18.07
C ALA A 81 -11.35 1.60 -16.58
N LEU A 82 -10.39 1.76 -15.68
CA LEU A 82 -10.62 1.57 -14.24
C LEU A 82 -11.58 2.62 -13.66
N PRO A 83 -12.52 2.23 -12.76
CA PRO A 83 -13.38 3.17 -12.06
C PRO A 83 -12.58 4.15 -11.21
N LYS A 84 -12.87 5.45 -11.36
CA LYS A 84 -12.15 6.52 -10.65
C LYS A 84 -12.53 6.61 -9.17
N THR A 85 -13.72 6.15 -8.81
CA THR A 85 -14.21 6.03 -7.43
C THR A 85 -14.43 4.55 -7.07
N GLY A 86 -14.61 4.25 -5.78
CA GLY A 86 -14.81 2.89 -5.26
C GLY A 86 -13.75 2.52 -4.23
N GLY A 87 -13.59 1.21 -4.00
CA GLY A 87 -12.70 0.69 -2.97
C GLY A 87 -11.22 0.90 -3.27
N ASP A 88 -10.33 0.11 -2.67
CA ASP A 88 -8.90 0.25 -2.96
C ASP A 88 -8.54 -0.11 -4.41
N LEU A 89 -7.65 0.65 -5.03
CA LEU A 89 -6.99 0.30 -6.29
C LEU A 89 -5.52 -0.03 -6.03
N TRP A 90 -5.14 -1.28 -6.27
CA TRP A 90 -3.78 -1.78 -6.17
C TRP A 90 -3.10 -1.69 -7.54
N LEU A 91 -1.98 -0.98 -7.61
CA LEU A 91 -1.13 -0.87 -8.79
C LEU A 91 0.20 -1.57 -8.45
N VAL A 92 0.45 -2.71 -9.05
CA VAL A 92 1.63 -3.54 -8.76
C VAL A 92 2.53 -3.55 -9.98
N TRP A 93 3.78 -3.10 -9.81
CA TRP A 93 4.74 -2.96 -10.90
C TRP A 93 5.90 -3.91 -10.69
N ILE A 94 6.09 -4.86 -11.61
CA ILE A 94 7.15 -5.87 -11.55
C ILE A 94 8.01 -5.70 -12.78
N GLY A 95 9.31 -5.46 -12.60
CA GLY A 95 10.13 -5.20 -13.76
C GLY A 95 11.51 -4.64 -13.46
N HIS A 96 11.98 -3.89 -14.44
CA HIS A 96 13.16 -3.06 -14.34
C HIS A 96 12.77 -1.58 -14.43
N GLY A 97 13.61 -0.75 -13.85
CA GLY A 97 13.54 0.70 -14.00
C GLY A 97 14.93 1.29 -14.22
N THR A 98 14.92 2.50 -14.77
CA THR A 98 16.12 3.29 -15.02
C THR A 98 15.98 4.68 -14.41
N PHE A 99 17.11 5.24 -13.98
CA PHE A 99 17.20 6.61 -13.49
C PHE A 99 18.53 7.22 -13.93
N ASP A 100 18.45 8.35 -14.64
CA ASP A 100 19.61 9.08 -15.17
C ASP A 100 20.06 10.23 -14.26
N GLY A 101 19.42 10.40 -13.09
CA GLY A 101 19.63 11.53 -12.18
C GLY A 101 18.62 12.67 -12.37
N ARG A 102 17.75 12.61 -13.39
CA ARG A 102 16.73 13.60 -13.69
C ARG A 102 15.35 12.99 -13.94
N SER A 103 15.28 11.97 -14.80
CA SER A 103 14.05 11.26 -15.15
C SER A 103 14.17 9.79 -14.79
N ALA A 104 13.09 9.26 -14.21
CA ALA A 104 12.96 7.86 -13.83
C ALA A 104 11.90 7.19 -14.68
N LYS A 105 12.23 6.00 -15.18
CA LYS A 105 11.42 5.25 -16.14
C LYS A 105 11.23 3.82 -15.68
N PHE A 106 10.03 3.30 -15.92
CA PHE A 106 9.72 1.89 -15.82
C PHE A 106 9.85 1.28 -17.21
N ASN A 107 10.62 0.18 -17.29
CA ASN A 107 11.00 -0.43 -18.54
C ASN A 107 9.86 -1.31 -19.07
N LEU A 108 9.18 -0.85 -20.11
CA LEU A 108 8.07 -1.54 -20.74
C LEU A 108 8.56 -2.29 -21.99
N ARG A 109 7.75 -3.23 -22.50
CA ARG A 109 7.97 -3.75 -23.85
C ARG A 109 7.54 -2.66 -24.82
N GLY A 110 8.51 -2.13 -25.57
CA GLY A 110 8.33 -0.92 -26.37
C GLY A 110 8.76 0.34 -25.61
N PRO A 111 8.10 1.50 -25.82
CA PRO A 111 8.48 2.74 -25.15
C PRO A 111 8.28 2.71 -23.64
N ASP A 112 9.34 3.03 -22.89
CA ASP A 112 9.30 3.20 -21.44
C ASP A 112 8.31 4.30 -21.01
N ILE A 113 7.86 4.21 -19.76
CA ILE A 113 6.97 5.22 -19.15
C ILE A 113 7.66 5.93 -18.00
N GLU A 114 7.60 7.26 -17.99
CA GLU A 114 8.17 8.09 -16.92
C GLU A 114 7.26 8.15 -15.68
N ALA A 115 7.86 8.31 -14.50
CA ALA A 115 7.13 8.46 -13.24
C ALA A 115 6.09 9.60 -13.27
N THR A 116 6.43 10.72 -13.92
CA THR A 116 5.55 11.87 -14.10
C THR A 116 4.37 11.56 -15.04
N GLU A 117 4.58 10.77 -16.09
CA GLU A 117 3.50 10.34 -16.99
C GLU A 117 2.49 9.44 -16.28
N ILE A 118 2.95 8.58 -15.36
CA ILE A 118 2.07 7.78 -14.50
C ILE A 118 1.29 8.72 -13.56
N ALA A 119 1.99 9.65 -12.90
CA ALA A 119 1.38 10.59 -11.97
C ALA A 119 0.21 11.38 -12.60
N GLU A 120 0.39 11.85 -13.84
CA GLU A 120 -0.66 12.53 -14.61
C GLU A 120 -1.89 11.62 -14.84
N GLN A 121 -1.67 10.36 -15.20
CA GLN A 121 -2.74 9.39 -15.43
C GLN A 121 -3.49 9.00 -14.15
N LEU A 122 -2.86 9.16 -12.97
CA LEU A 122 -3.48 8.87 -11.68
C LEU A 122 -4.27 10.05 -11.09
N LYS A 123 -4.15 11.27 -11.63
CA LYS A 123 -4.89 12.45 -11.15
C LYS A 123 -6.43 12.30 -11.11
N PRO A 124 -7.09 11.62 -12.08
CA PRO A 124 -8.55 11.52 -12.07
C PRO A 124 -9.14 10.62 -10.97
N PHE A 125 -8.33 9.79 -10.30
CA PHE A 125 -8.81 8.84 -9.31
C PHE A 125 -9.14 9.55 -7.98
N GLN A 126 -10.33 9.27 -7.47
CA GLN A 126 -10.90 9.75 -6.20
C GLN A 126 -11.23 8.53 -5.32
N ARG A 127 -10.22 7.69 -5.11
CA ARG A 127 -10.24 6.47 -4.30
C ARG A 127 -8.82 6.23 -3.78
N ARG A 128 -8.67 5.42 -2.73
CA ARG A 128 -7.35 5.11 -2.18
C ARG A 128 -6.52 4.31 -3.19
N LEU A 129 -5.29 4.75 -3.43
CA LEU A 129 -4.35 4.09 -4.34
C LEU A 129 -3.23 3.43 -3.53
N ILE A 130 -2.95 2.16 -3.82
CA ILE A 130 -1.81 1.45 -3.28
C ILE A 130 -0.87 1.13 -4.44
N ILE A 131 0.30 1.76 -4.45
CA ILE A 131 1.24 1.73 -5.56
C ILE A 131 2.51 1.00 -5.11
N LEU A 132 2.67 -0.23 -5.58
CA LEU A 132 3.79 -1.10 -5.23
C LEU A 132 4.79 -1.11 -6.39
N ASN A 133 5.82 -0.28 -6.29
CA ASN A 133 6.92 -0.16 -7.24
C ASN A 133 8.00 -1.21 -6.92
N LEU A 134 7.76 -2.46 -7.33
CA LEU A 134 8.58 -3.63 -7.00
C LEU A 134 9.64 -3.92 -8.07
N PHE A 135 10.35 -2.88 -8.50
CA PHE A 135 11.35 -2.93 -9.57
C PHE A 135 12.60 -2.12 -9.22
N SER A 136 13.68 -2.32 -9.99
CA SER A 136 14.94 -1.60 -9.80
C SER A 136 14.79 -0.10 -10.07
N ALA A 137 15.52 0.76 -9.35
CA ALA A 137 15.49 2.21 -9.49
C ALA A 137 14.07 2.82 -9.34
N SER A 138 13.25 2.22 -8.48
CA SER A 138 11.88 2.65 -8.16
C SER A 138 11.80 3.86 -7.22
N GLY A 139 12.83 4.14 -6.42
CA GLY A 139 12.83 5.24 -5.43
C GLY A 139 12.41 6.61 -5.98
N PRO A 140 12.91 7.06 -7.13
CA PRO A 140 12.50 8.31 -7.75
C PRO A 140 11.04 8.36 -8.24
N PHE A 141 10.28 7.26 -8.17
CA PHE A 141 8.83 7.27 -8.42
C PHE A 141 8.04 7.74 -7.20
N VAL A 142 8.62 7.78 -6.00
CA VAL A 142 7.88 8.18 -4.80
C VAL A 142 7.37 9.62 -4.91
N GLU A 143 8.27 10.59 -5.08
CA GLU A 143 7.90 12.02 -5.06
C GLU A 143 6.85 12.37 -6.14
N PRO A 144 6.97 11.94 -7.41
CA PRO A 144 5.95 12.23 -8.43
C PRO A 144 4.58 11.58 -8.15
N LEU A 145 4.58 10.41 -7.51
CA LEU A 145 3.34 9.66 -7.25
C LEU A 145 2.68 10.03 -5.93
N ALA A 146 3.39 10.71 -5.02
CA ALA A 146 2.90 11.12 -3.72
C ALA A 146 1.61 11.95 -3.84
N GLY A 147 0.73 11.77 -2.86
CA GLY A 147 -0.53 12.50 -2.83
C GLY A 147 -1.48 11.97 -1.77
N LYS A 148 -2.57 12.70 -1.57
CA LYS A 148 -3.61 12.32 -0.62
C LYS A 148 -4.19 10.94 -0.93
N ASP A 149 -4.40 10.13 0.12
CA ASP A 149 -4.97 8.78 0.06
C ASP A 149 -4.19 7.85 -0.88
N ARG A 150 -2.86 8.03 -0.95
CA ARG A 150 -1.94 7.14 -1.67
C ARG A 150 -0.95 6.52 -0.71
N VAL A 151 -0.70 5.22 -0.89
CA VAL A 151 0.39 4.51 -0.25
C VAL A 151 1.33 4.04 -1.34
N ILE A 152 2.59 4.46 -1.27
CA ILE A 152 3.62 4.12 -2.22
C ILE A 152 4.67 3.28 -1.51
N VAL A 153 4.90 2.09 -2.03
CA VAL A 153 6.02 1.24 -1.61
C VAL A 153 7.00 1.20 -2.76
N SER A 154 8.25 1.49 -2.48
CA SER A 154 9.33 1.39 -3.46
C SER A 154 10.36 0.38 -3.00
N ALA A 155 10.83 -0.46 -3.91
CA ALA A 155 11.88 -1.42 -3.64
C ALA A 155 13.26 -0.79 -3.42
N SER A 156 13.49 0.40 -3.96
CA SER A 156 14.71 1.15 -3.76
C SER A 156 14.48 2.50 -3.09
N ARG A 157 15.50 3.00 -2.39
CA ARG A 157 15.48 4.34 -1.78
C ARG A 157 15.84 5.43 -2.79
N GLY A 158 16.54 5.06 -3.85
CA GLY A 158 16.96 5.95 -4.93
C GLY A 158 17.10 5.19 -6.25
N GLY A 159 18.02 5.61 -7.12
CA GLY A 159 18.26 5.00 -8.44
C GLY A 159 19.01 3.66 -8.40
N GLU A 160 18.76 2.80 -7.41
CA GLU A 160 19.46 1.53 -7.22
C GLU A 160 19.10 0.54 -8.34
N ARG A 161 20.06 0.27 -9.25
CA ARG A 161 19.77 -0.40 -10.54
C ARG A 161 19.74 -1.92 -10.50
N ASN A 162 20.09 -2.52 -9.37
CA ASN A 162 20.13 -3.98 -9.26
C ASN A 162 18.71 -4.55 -9.27
N TYR A 163 18.59 -5.79 -9.74
CA TYR A 163 17.34 -6.53 -9.67
C TYR A 163 16.78 -6.52 -8.24
N SER A 164 15.50 -6.17 -8.13
CA SER A 164 14.80 -6.13 -6.85
C SER A 164 14.16 -7.47 -6.53
N ARG A 165 14.35 -7.94 -5.30
CA ARG A 165 13.72 -9.15 -4.75
C ARG A 165 12.52 -8.84 -3.88
N LEU A 166 12.31 -7.57 -3.52
CA LEU A 166 11.19 -7.18 -2.66
C LEU A 166 9.84 -7.66 -3.21
N GLY A 167 9.64 -7.65 -4.53
CA GLY A 167 8.37 -8.06 -5.14
C GLY A 167 7.98 -9.50 -4.89
N GLU A 168 8.95 -10.42 -5.00
CA GLU A 168 8.80 -11.83 -4.65
C GLU A 168 8.48 -11.97 -3.16
N LYS A 169 9.28 -11.33 -2.30
CA LYS A 169 9.13 -11.43 -0.84
C LYS A 169 7.83 -10.82 -0.32
N LEU A 170 7.32 -9.77 -0.97
CA LEU A 170 6.08 -9.13 -0.57
C LEU A 170 4.86 -10.00 -0.89
N ALA A 171 4.83 -10.63 -2.06
CA ALA A 171 3.76 -11.58 -2.39
C ALA A 171 3.72 -12.75 -1.38
N ASP A 172 4.87 -13.31 -1.03
CA ASP A 172 4.97 -14.36 0.00
C ASP A 172 4.50 -13.86 1.37
N SER A 173 4.91 -12.64 1.75
CA SER A 173 4.57 -12.05 3.05
C SER A 173 3.06 -11.85 3.21
N LEU A 174 2.35 -11.45 2.14
CA LEU A 174 0.89 -11.27 2.15
C LEU A 174 0.09 -12.56 2.41
N ALA A 175 0.73 -13.73 2.30
CA ALA A 175 0.14 -15.03 2.59
C ALA A 175 0.72 -15.70 3.85
N SER A 176 1.68 -15.07 4.53
CA SER A 176 2.39 -15.63 5.67
C SER A 176 1.79 -15.18 6.99
N ALA A 177 1.55 -16.13 7.90
CA ALA A 177 1.18 -15.81 9.28
C ALA A 177 2.33 -15.17 10.06
N ASP A 178 3.58 -15.45 9.70
CA ASP A 178 4.76 -14.87 10.35
C ASP A 178 4.94 -13.37 10.02
N ALA A 179 4.18 -12.87 9.04
CA ALA A 179 4.17 -11.45 8.70
C ALA A 179 3.26 -10.64 9.63
N ASP A 180 2.37 -11.25 10.43
CA ASP A 180 1.59 -10.59 11.48
C ASP A 180 2.53 -10.25 12.66
N LEU A 181 3.09 -9.04 12.65
CA LEU A 181 4.16 -8.62 13.55
C LEU A 181 3.64 -8.20 14.91
N ASP A 182 2.39 -7.72 15.00
CA ASP A 182 1.76 -7.36 16.28
C ASP A 182 0.81 -8.43 16.84
N LEU A 183 0.62 -9.54 16.10
CA LEU A 183 -0.11 -10.74 16.50
C LEU A 183 -1.59 -10.48 16.78
N ASP A 184 -2.18 -9.52 16.07
CA ASP A 184 -3.60 -9.17 16.22
C ASP A 184 -4.54 -10.06 15.36
N GLY A 185 -3.98 -10.95 14.53
CA GLY A 185 -4.70 -11.86 13.64
C GLY A 185 -5.10 -11.23 12.31
N SER A 186 -4.65 -10.01 12.02
CA SER A 186 -4.93 -9.25 10.81
C SER A 186 -3.63 -8.74 10.18
N LEU A 187 -3.30 -9.22 8.99
CA LEU A 187 -2.10 -8.77 8.29
C LEU A 187 -2.29 -7.42 7.58
N SER A 188 -1.64 -6.37 8.09
CA SER A 188 -1.58 -5.07 7.44
C SER A 188 -0.54 -5.00 6.30
N LEU A 189 -0.67 -4.02 5.41
CA LEU A 189 0.29 -3.76 4.35
C LEU A 189 1.63 -3.33 4.93
N LEU A 190 1.65 -2.52 6.00
CA LEU A 190 2.90 -2.13 6.65
C LEU A 190 3.67 -3.38 7.12
N GLU A 191 2.99 -4.28 7.82
CA GLU A 191 3.55 -5.53 8.30
C GLU A 191 4.12 -6.39 7.17
N ALA A 192 3.34 -6.59 6.11
CA ALA A 192 3.78 -7.35 4.95
C ALA A 192 5.03 -6.73 4.30
N VAL A 193 5.11 -5.40 4.20
CA VAL A 193 6.28 -4.71 3.65
C VAL A 193 7.51 -4.83 4.56
N LEU A 194 7.34 -4.67 5.87
CA LEU A 194 8.43 -4.81 6.83
C LEU A 194 8.96 -6.25 6.87
N HIS A 195 8.06 -7.24 6.88
CA HIS A 195 8.41 -8.65 6.80
C HIS A 195 9.14 -8.97 5.49
N ALA A 196 8.62 -8.51 4.34
CA ALA A 196 9.26 -8.70 3.04
C ALA A 196 10.64 -8.05 2.94
N SER A 197 10.80 -6.85 3.52
CA SER A 197 12.09 -6.16 3.58
C SER A 197 13.09 -6.92 4.46
N ALA A 198 12.65 -7.49 5.58
CA ALA A 198 13.49 -8.32 6.45
C ALA A 198 13.90 -9.63 5.74
N ALA A 199 12.98 -10.28 5.03
CA ALA A 199 13.25 -11.49 4.25
C ALA A 199 14.22 -11.21 3.09
N THR A 200 14.08 -10.06 2.43
CA THR A 200 15.03 -9.58 1.40
C THR A 200 16.42 -9.42 2.00
N LYS A 201 16.53 -8.75 3.15
CA LYS A 201 17.81 -8.59 3.85
C LYS A 201 18.43 -9.94 4.24
N ALA A 202 17.65 -10.84 4.83
CA ALA A 202 18.11 -12.17 5.24
C ALA A 202 18.68 -12.96 4.06
N PHE A 203 18.03 -12.92 2.90
CA PHE A 203 18.53 -13.57 1.68
C PHE A 203 19.94 -13.10 1.29
N TYR A 204 20.23 -11.80 1.37
CA TYR A 204 21.56 -11.27 1.06
C TYR A 204 22.58 -11.59 2.16
N ASP A 205 22.18 -11.49 3.43
CA ASP A 205 23.05 -11.79 4.57
C ASP A 205 23.48 -13.27 4.56
N ASP A 206 22.54 -14.20 4.32
CA ASP A 206 22.81 -15.64 4.19
C ASP A 206 23.77 -15.96 3.03
N ALA A 207 23.65 -15.20 1.94
CA ALA A 207 24.56 -15.29 0.79
C ALA A 207 25.88 -14.53 0.99
N GLN A 208 26.10 -13.90 2.15
CA GLN A 208 27.24 -13.03 2.46
C GLN A 208 27.44 -11.91 1.43
N ARG A 209 26.34 -11.28 1.00
CA ARG A 209 26.31 -10.21 0.00
C ARG A 209 25.82 -8.89 0.61
N VAL A 210 26.28 -7.78 0.04
CA VAL A 210 25.74 -6.46 0.36
C VAL A 210 24.34 -6.34 -0.21
N VAL A 211 23.40 -5.83 0.60
CA VAL A 211 22.02 -5.56 0.18
C VAL A 211 22.02 -4.39 -0.82
N PRO A 212 21.59 -4.61 -2.08
CA PRO A 212 21.64 -3.59 -3.12
C PRO A 212 20.32 -2.82 -3.32
N GLU A 213 19.30 -3.12 -2.53
CA GLU A 213 17.95 -2.54 -2.59
C GLU A 213 17.49 -2.16 -1.18
N HIS A 214 16.92 -0.97 -1.03
CA HIS A 214 16.46 -0.48 0.27
C HIS A 214 15.01 -0.02 0.18
N ALA A 215 14.10 -0.85 0.67
CA ALA A 215 12.68 -0.58 0.61
C ALA A 215 12.30 0.68 1.40
N VAL A 216 11.35 1.44 0.86
CA VAL A 216 10.81 2.65 1.48
C VAL A 216 9.29 2.73 1.29
N ILE A 217 8.62 3.44 2.20
CA ILE A 217 7.17 3.67 2.20
C ILE A 217 6.88 5.16 2.30
N ASP A 218 5.99 5.67 1.46
CA ASP A 218 5.38 7.01 1.58
C ASP A 218 3.87 6.82 1.66
N ASP A 219 3.24 7.25 2.76
CA ASP A 219 1.80 7.13 2.94
C ASP A 219 1.13 8.38 3.54
N ASN A 220 1.93 9.43 3.76
CA ASN A 220 1.46 10.74 4.19
C ASN A 220 1.36 11.76 3.03
N GLY A 221 1.88 11.42 1.85
CA GLY A 221 1.81 12.22 0.63
C GLY A 221 2.79 13.40 0.55
N ASP A 222 3.83 13.44 1.39
CA ASP A 222 4.85 14.49 1.37
C ASP A 222 6.00 14.22 0.37
N GLY A 223 6.05 13.02 -0.22
CA GLY A 223 7.05 12.60 -1.19
C GLY A 223 8.39 12.22 -0.56
N ARG A 224 8.47 12.07 0.76
CA ARG A 224 9.68 11.78 1.53
C ARG A 224 9.55 10.47 2.27
N ALA A 225 9.63 9.38 1.51
CA ALA A 225 9.49 8.04 2.04
C ALA A 225 10.37 7.71 3.26
N THR A 226 9.76 7.03 4.22
CA THR A 226 10.44 6.41 5.35
C THR A 226 11.00 5.05 4.94
N GLY A 227 12.30 4.83 5.16
CA GLY A 227 12.93 3.53 4.94
C GLY A 227 12.47 2.49 5.94
N THR A 228 12.28 1.24 5.47
CA THR A 228 11.84 0.12 6.32
C THR A 228 12.81 -0.16 7.46
N ASP A 229 14.10 0.12 7.27
CA ASP A 229 15.18 0.06 8.27
C ASP A 229 15.02 1.05 9.43
N LYS A 230 14.16 2.07 9.29
CA LYS A 230 13.88 3.05 10.35
C LYS A 230 12.72 2.62 11.27
N PHE A 231 12.02 1.54 10.93
CA PHE A 231 10.93 1.03 11.76
C PHE A 231 11.47 0.16 12.91
N LYS A 232 10.94 0.37 14.11
CA LYS A 232 11.11 -0.45 15.30
C LYS A 232 9.74 -1.05 15.63
N GLY A 233 9.52 -2.30 15.22
CA GLY A 233 8.16 -2.85 15.12
C GLY A 233 7.37 -2.08 14.07
N LEU A 234 6.14 -1.66 14.37
CA LEU A 234 5.28 -0.92 13.43
C LEU A 234 5.40 0.60 13.52
N ARG A 235 6.49 1.12 14.10
CA ARG A 235 6.68 2.57 14.31
C ARG A 235 8.03 3.00 13.80
N ALA A 236 8.09 4.12 13.08
CA ALA A 236 9.32 4.77 12.70
C ALA A 236 9.54 6.06 13.50
N GLU A 237 10.80 6.39 13.75
CA GLU A 237 11.19 7.66 14.40
C GLU A 237 11.36 8.76 13.33
N GLY A 238 10.84 9.96 13.60
CA GLY A 238 10.95 11.11 12.68
C GLY A 238 9.94 12.21 13.00
N ALA A 239 10.04 13.35 12.31
CA ALA A 239 9.10 14.46 12.47
C ALA A 239 7.72 14.17 11.85
N SER A 240 7.69 13.37 10.77
CA SER A 240 6.47 12.93 10.08
C SER A 240 6.71 11.53 9.51
N PRO A 241 6.84 10.49 10.35
CA PRO A 241 7.09 9.14 9.88
C PRO A 241 5.90 8.58 9.10
N ASP A 242 6.17 7.83 8.04
CA ASP A 242 5.16 7.06 7.31
C ASP A 242 4.75 5.79 8.07
N GLY A 243 3.66 5.17 7.60
CA GLY A 243 3.17 3.86 8.02
C GLY A 243 1.77 3.90 8.62
N ALA A 244 1.21 5.07 8.92
CA ALA A 244 -0.10 5.20 9.53
C ALA A 244 -1.22 4.64 8.63
N LEU A 245 -1.24 5.03 7.35
CA LEU A 245 -2.25 4.57 6.40
C LEU A 245 -1.98 3.12 5.97
N ALA A 246 -0.71 2.73 5.82
CA ALA A 246 -0.32 1.36 5.48
C ALA A 246 -0.72 0.32 6.56
N ARG A 247 -0.80 0.71 7.84
CA ARG A 247 -1.28 -0.16 8.94
C ARG A 247 -2.77 -0.48 8.84
N GLU A 248 -3.56 0.37 8.19
CA GLU A 248 -5.01 0.18 8.06
C GLU A 248 -5.40 -0.61 6.81
N ILE A 249 -4.45 -0.93 5.94
CA ILE A 249 -4.70 -1.59 4.65
C ILE A 249 -4.44 -3.08 4.81
N GLN A 250 -5.46 -3.90 4.56
CA GLN A 250 -5.32 -5.35 4.46
C GLN A 250 -5.43 -5.78 3.00
N PHE A 251 -4.54 -6.67 2.54
CA PHE A 251 -4.68 -7.22 1.19
C PHE A 251 -5.79 -8.27 1.15
N LEU A 252 -5.66 -9.31 2.00
CA LEU A 252 -6.62 -10.41 2.15
C LEU A 252 -7.66 -10.10 3.23
N GLY A 253 -8.39 -9.00 3.08
CA GLY A 253 -9.50 -8.65 3.98
C GLY A 253 -10.85 -8.97 3.34
N ASP A 254 -11.59 -9.94 3.92
CA ASP A 254 -13.06 -10.01 3.84
C ASP A 254 -13.70 -9.19 5.00
N THR A 255 -12.87 -8.67 5.92
CA THR A 255 -13.31 -7.89 7.08
C THR A 255 -13.52 -6.44 6.68
N ILE A 256 -14.78 -6.08 6.49
CA ILE A 256 -15.23 -4.70 6.62
C ILE A 256 -14.68 -4.21 7.96
N ASP A 257 -13.78 -3.22 7.95
CA ASP A 257 -13.34 -2.55 9.19
C ASP A 257 -14.64 -2.17 9.93
N PRO A 258 -14.86 -2.71 11.15
CA PRO A 258 -16.13 -2.62 11.86
C PRO A 258 -16.52 -1.18 12.16
N LEU A 259 -15.58 -0.24 12.02
CA LEU A 259 -15.78 1.18 12.21
C LEU A 259 -16.38 1.84 10.96
N SER A 260 -17.36 2.73 11.19
CA SER A 260 -17.86 3.67 10.17
C SER A 260 -16.76 4.65 9.73
N ALA A 261 -16.97 5.37 8.62
CA ALA A 261 -16.00 6.36 8.14
C ALA A 261 -15.70 7.45 9.20
N GLU A 262 -16.73 7.89 9.92
CA GLU A 262 -16.60 8.85 11.01
C GLU A 262 -15.80 8.26 12.19
N ALA A 263 -16.04 6.99 12.52
CA ALA A 263 -15.30 6.29 13.56
C ALA A 263 -13.83 6.03 13.18
N ARG A 264 -13.52 5.86 11.90
CA ARG A 264 -12.13 5.81 11.39
C ARG A 264 -11.43 7.16 11.52
N GLU A 265 -12.11 8.25 11.18
CA GLU A 265 -11.54 9.60 11.37
C GLU A 265 -11.24 9.87 12.86
N GLU A 266 -12.13 9.46 13.76
CA GLU A 266 -11.90 9.56 15.20
C GLU A 266 -10.78 8.63 15.67
N ARG A 267 -10.66 7.41 15.12
CA ARG A 267 -9.50 6.52 15.37
C ARG A 267 -8.21 7.21 14.98
N THR A 268 -8.11 7.75 13.76
CA THR A 268 -6.91 8.45 13.27
C THR A 268 -6.54 9.63 14.19
N LYS A 269 -7.51 10.41 14.65
CA LYS A 269 -7.28 11.50 15.61
C LYS A 269 -6.74 10.98 16.95
N LEU A 270 -7.35 9.93 17.50
CA LEU A 270 -6.90 9.32 18.75
C LEU A 270 -5.50 8.73 18.63
N GLU A 271 -5.18 8.05 17.52
CA GLU A 271 -3.84 7.53 17.27
C GLU A 271 -2.80 8.65 17.20
N ALA A 272 -3.13 9.77 16.55
CA ALA A 272 -2.28 10.96 16.52
C ALA A 272 -2.11 11.59 17.91
N GLU A 273 -3.16 11.69 18.72
CA GLU A 273 -3.10 12.16 20.11
C GLU A 273 -2.21 11.24 20.98
N ILE A 274 -2.35 9.92 20.83
CA ILE A 274 -1.54 8.92 21.54
C ILE A 274 -0.07 9.04 21.15
N GLU A 275 0.23 9.23 19.87
CA GLU A 275 1.60 9.38 19.39
C GLU A 275 2.23 10.69 19.89
N ALA A 276 1.47 11.80 19.85
CA ALA A 276 1.91 13.08 20.42
C ALA A 276 2.16 13.00 21.95
N LEU A 277 1.36 12.22 22.67
CA LEU A 277 1.58 11.95 24.10
C LEU A 277 2.89 11.15 24.31
N ARG A 278 3.14 10.12 23.51
CA ARG A 278 4.38 9.32 23.57
C ARG A 278 5.63 10.13 23.30
N GLN A 279 5.60 11.01 22.31
CA GLN A 279 6.73 11.90 22.00
C GLN A 279 7.09 12.80 23.18
N ARG A 280 6.10 13.19 23.99
CA ARG A 280 6.27 14.01 25.20
C ARG A 280 6.50 13.18 26.47
N LYS A 281 6.55 11.84 26.41
CA LYS A 281 6.73 10.98 27.60
C LYS A 281 7.92 11.38 28.46
N LYS A 282 9.05 11.76 27.84
CA LYS A 282 10.27 12.18 28.57
C LYS A 282 10.13 13.54 29.28
N GLN A 283 9.08 14.31 28.97
CA GLN A 283 8.81 15.65 29.49
C GLN A 283 7.70 15.65 30.56
N LEU A 284 7.03 14.51 30.77
CA LEU A 284 5.90 14.34 31.68
C LEU A 284 6.33 13.53 32.90
N ALA A 285 5.67 13.76 34.04
CA ALA A 285 5.73 12.81 35.14
C ALA A 285 5.06 11.50 34.72
N GLU A 286 5.55 10.38 35.26
CA GLU A 286 5.10 9.05 34.85
C GLU A 286 3.59 8.85 35.11
N ASP A 287 3.10 9.30 36.27
CA ASP A 287 1.68 9.21 36.64
C ASP A 287 0.79 10.05 35.71
N ASP A 288 1.22 11.27 35.37
CA ASP A 288 0.48 12.16 34.46
C ASP A 288 0.40 11.55 33.05
N TYR A 289 1.52 10.99 32.56
CA TYR A 289 1.57 10.30 31.28
C TYR A 289 0.58 9.13 31.22
N TYR A 290 0.54 8.28 32.25
CA TYR A 290 -0.37 7.13 32.26
C TYR A 290 -1.83 7.55 32.44
N ALA A 291 -2.12 8.61 33.19
CA ALA A 291 -3.48 9.15 33.34
C ALA A 291 -4.02 9.71 32.01
N GLU A 292 -3.21 10.46 31.28
CA GLU A 292 -3.56 10.94 29.92
C GLU A 292 -3.72 9.75 28.95
N LEU A 293 -2.80 8.79 28.99
CA LEU A 293 -2.85 7.61 28.13
C LEU A 293 -4.11 6.77 28.39
N GLU A 294 -4.47 6.56 29.65
CA GLU A 294 -5.68 5.84 30.04
C GLU A 294 -6.92 6.51 29.46
N THR A 295 -6.99 7.84 29.51
CA THR A 295 -8.10 8.61 28.94
C THR A 295 -8.24 8.38 27.44
N LEU A 296 -7.13 8.42 26.70
CA LEU A 296 -7.10 8.17 25.27
C LEU A 296 -7.47 6.72 24.92
N MET A 297 -6.92 5.75 25.66
CA MET A 297 -7.21 4.32 25.45
C MET A 297 -8.67 3.98 25.76
N ARG A 298 -9.28 4.61 26.77
CA ARG A 298 -10.71 4.46 27.05
C ARG A 298 -11.58 5.02 25.93
N ARG A 299 -11.19 6.14 25.31
CA ARG A 299 -11.88 6.67 24.11
C ARG A 299 -11.74 5.71 22.94
N MET A 300 -10.53 5.18 22.71
CA MET A 300 -10.27 4.19 21.65
C MET A 300 -11.13 2.92 21.85
N ALA A 301 -11.17 2.36 23.06
CA ALA A 301 -11.97 1.18 23.37
C ALA A 301 -13.47 1.39 23.11
N LYS A 302 -14.00 2.60 23.32
CA LYS A 302 -15.41 2.93 23.01
C LYS A 302 -15.73 2.92 21.52
N LEU A 303 -14.74 3.12 20.64
CA LEU A 303 -14.93 3.00 19.20
C LEU A 303 -15.21 1.55 18.79
N TYR A 304 -14.57 0.59 19.45
CA TYR A 304 -14.66 -0.84 19.15
C TYR A 304 -15.69 -1.61 20.01
N GLY A 305 -16.19 -1.01 21.09
CA GLY A 305 -17.11 -1.65 22.03
C GLY A 305 -18.60 -1.61 21.64
N LYS A 306 -18.93 -1.52 20.35
CA LYS A 306 -20.32 -1.50 19.85
C LYS A 306 -20.67 -2.74 19.06
#